data_AF-A0A658YB37-F1
#
_entry.id   AF-A0A658YB37-F1
#
_cell.length_a   1.000
_cell.length_b   1.000
_cell.length_c   1.000
_cell.angle_alpha   90.00
_cell.angle_beta   90.00
_cell.angle_gamma   90.00
#
_symmetry.space_group_name_H-M   'P 1'
#
loop_
_entity.id
_entity.type
_entity.pdbx_description
1 polymer ?
#
loop_
_entity_poly.entity_id
_entity_poly.type
_entity_poly.pdbx_seq_one_letter_code
_entity_poly.pdbx_strand_id
1 'polypeptide(L)' 'MSRKTQRYSKEFKAEAVRTVLENQLSISEGASRLSLPEGTLGQWVTARWLNWNLKFCNCVRR' A
#
# COMPACT_ATOMS: atom_id res chain seq x y z
N MET A 1 -25.44 -9.22 0.11
CA MET A 1 -24.45 -8.44 -0.67
C MET A 1 -23.22 -9.30 -0.93
N SER A 2 -23.09 -9.88 -2.13
CA SER A 2 -21.90 -10.66 -2.50
C SER A 2 -20.75 -9.68 -2.74
N ARG A 3 -19.72 -9.72 -1.88
CA ARG A 3 -18.50 -8.92 -2.05
C ARG A 3 -17.82 -9.39 -3.33
N LYS A 4 -17.98 -8.64 -4.43
CA LYS A 4 -17.18 -8.82 -5.64
C LYS A 4 -15.73 -8.66 -5.21
N THR A 5 -15.00 -9.77 -5.10
CA THR A 5 -13.57 -9.77 -4.78
C THR A 5 -12.87 -9.15 -5.98
N GLN A 6 -12.66 -7.85 -5.91
CA GLN A 6 -11.96 -7.09 -6.93
C GLN A 6 -10.53 -7.62 -6.99
N ARG A 7 -10.26 -8.44 -8.00
CA ARG A 7 -8.96 -9.10 -8.21
C ARG A 7 -7.99 -8.08 -8.76
N TYR A 8 -7.43 -7.27 -7.87
CA TYR A 8 -6.31 -6.39 -8.22
C TYR A 8 -5.05 -7.22 -8.44
N SER A 9 -4.41 -7.03 -9.59
CA SER A 9 -3.13 -7.65 -9.94
C SER A 9 -2.07 -7.29 -8.91
N LYS A 10 -1.16 -8.23 -8.62
CA LYS A 10 -0.10 -8.03 -7.61
C LYS A 10 0.81 -6.85 -7.97
N GLU A 11 1.05 -6.64 -9.26
CA GLU A 11 1.83 -5.53 -9.81
C GLU A 11 1.18 -4.18 -9.53
N PHE A 12 -0.13 -4.08 -9.77
CA PHE A 12 -0.90 -2.87 -9.47
C PHE A 12 -0.89 -2.52 -7.98
N LYS A 13 -1.02 -3.53 -7.10
CA LYS A 13 -0.90 -3.30 -5.65
C LYS A 13 0.48 -2.79 -5.26
N ALA A 14 1.54 -3.35 -5.86
CA ALA A 14 2.90 -2.96 -5.57
C ALA A 14 3.24 -1.56 -6.10
N GLU A 15 2.77 -1.21 -7.28
CA GLU A 15 2.94 0.12 -7.88
C GLU A 15 2.17 1.18 -7.09
N ALA A 16 0.91 0.93 -6.76
CA ALA A 16 0.09 1.79 -5.92
C ALA A 16 0.79 2.12 -4.59
N VAL A 17 1.28 1.09 -3.90
CA VAL A 17 1.95 1.26 -2.61
C VAL A 17 3.33 1.90 -2.78
N ARG A 18 4.07 1.62 -3.86
CA ARG A 18 5.32 2.32 -4.18
C ARG A 18 5.09 3.80 -4.39
N THR A 19 4.11 4.20 -5.18
CA THR A 19 3.81 5.61 -5.42
C THR A 19 3.44 6.32 -4.12
N VAL A 20 2.66 5.68 -3.24
CA VAL A 20 2.31 6.24 -1.92
C VAL A 20 3.54 6.42 -1.03
N LEU A 21 4.41 5.41 -0.97
CA LEU A 21 5.66 5.44 -0.19
C LEU A 21 6.67 6.45 -0.74
N GLU A 22 6.90 6.43 -2.05
CA GLU A 22 7.95 7.18 -2.74
C GLU A 22 7.60 8.66 -2.85
N ASN A 23 6.31 8.99 -3.01
CA ASN A 23 5.84 10.38 -3.03
C ASN A 23 5.38 10.87 -1.64
N GLN A 24 5.58 10.08 -0.56
CA GLN A 24 5.07 10.37 0.80
C GLN A 24 3.59 10.81 0.80
N LEU A 25 2.78 10.20 -0.08
CA LEU A 25 1.36 10.53 -0.18
C LEU A 25 0.61 9.91 0.99
N SER A 26 -0.43 10.60 1.45
CA SER A 26 -1.35 10.04 2.44
C SER A 26 -2.23 8.96 1.80
N ILE A 27 -2.71 8.02 2.61
CA ILE A 27 -3.58 6.92 2.15
C ILE A 27 -4.80 7.46 1.40
N SER A 28 -5.44 8.53 1.89
CA SER A 28 -6.61 9.16 1.25
C SER A 28 -6.32 9.73 -0.13
N GLU A 29 -5.15 10.35 -0.30
CA GLU A 29 -4.71 10.96 -1.57
C GLU A 29 -4.37 9.86 -2.59
N GLY A 30 -3.60 8.85 -2.18
CA GLY A 30 -3.32 7.68 -3.01
C GLY A 30 -4.60 6.92 -3.38
N ALA A 31 -5.53 6.78 -2.43
CA ALA A 31 -6.81 6.12 -2.64
C ALA A 31 -7.67 6.88 -3.64
N SER A 32 -7.78 8.20 -3.53
CA SER A 32 -8.51 9.05 -4.49
C SER A 32 -7.92 8.95 -5.90
N ARG A 33 -6.59 9.04 -6.03
CA ARG A 33 -5.90 8.97 -7.33
C ARG A 33 -6.07 7.61 -8.00
N LEU A 34 -6.07 6.54 -7.21
CA LEU A 34 -6.19 5.17 -7.69
C LEU A 34 -7.65 4.70 -7.76
N SER A 35 -8.62 5.54 -7.35
CA SER A 35 -10.03 5.15 -7.15
C SER A 35 -10.19 3.87 -6.32
N LEU A 36 -9.38 3.74 -5.27
CA LEU A 36 -9.42 2.62 -4.34
C LEU A 36 -10.11 3.01 -3.04
N PRO A 37 -10.83 2.10 -2.38
CA PRO A 37 -11.27 2.32 -1.02
C PRO A 37 -10.05 2.42 -0.09
N GLU A 38 -10.02 3.48 0.72
CA GLU A 38 -8.92 3.79 1.64
C GLU A 38 -8.58 2.62 2.55
N GLY A 39 -9.58 1.85 3.01
CA GLY A 39 -9.35 0.68 3.86
C GLY A 39 -8.58 -0.45 3.14
N THR A 40 -8.77 -0.61 1.83
CA THR A 40 -8.03 -1.60 1.03
C THR A 40 -6.60 -1.14 0.78
N LEU A 41 -6.43 0.13 0.42
CA LEU A 41 -5.10 0.70 0.21
C LEU A 41 -4.31 0.73 1.53
N GLY A 42 -4.93 1.12 2.65
CA GLY A 42 -4.34 1.08 3.97
C GLY A 42 -3.87 -0.32 4.38
N GLN A 43 -4.64 -1.38 4.07
CA GLN A 43 -4.18 -2.76 4.26
C GLN A 43 -2.96 -3.11 3.41
N TRP A 44 -2.92 -2.71 2.13
CA TRP A 44 -1.77 -3.01 1.25
C TRP A 44 -0.52 -2.22 1.64
N VAL A 45 -0.71 -0.95 2.00
CA VAL A 45 0.35 -0.08 2.51
C VAL A 45 0.87 -0.68 3.82
N THR A 46 0.03 -1.00 4.80
CA THR A 46 0.46 -1.64 6.05
C THR A 46 1.20 -2.97 5.82
N ALA A 47 0.68 -3.84 4.95
CA ALA A 47 1.32 -5.11 4.63
C ALA A 47 2.71 -4.93 3.97
N ARG A 48 2.85 -3.94 3.08
CA ARG A 48 4.14 -3.60 2.46
C ARG A 48 5.07 -2.89 3.42
N TRP A 49 4.55 -1.98 4.25
CA TRP A 49 5.29 -1.26 5.28
C TRP A 49 5.83 -2.20 6.34
N LEU A 50 5.06 -3.20 6.80
CA LEU A 50 5.59 -4.21 7.73
C LEU A 50 6.79 -4.95 7.12
N ASN A 51 6.73 -5.31 5.84
CA ASN A 51 7.85 -5.93 5.11
C ASN A 51 9.04 -4.96 4.91
N TRP A 52 8.77 -3.68 4.67
CA TRP A 52 9.78 -2.64 4.45
C TRP A 52 10.45 -2.20 5.76
N ASN A 53 9.67 -2.03 6.84
CA ASN A 53 10.11 -1.62 8.17
C ASN A 53 10.88 -2.74 8.88
N LEU A 54 10.60 -4.03 8.61
CA LEU A 54 11.51 -5.13 9.00
C LEU A 54 12.91 -5.01 8.34
N LYS A 55 12.98 -4.51 7.11
CA LYS A 55 14.23 -4.26 6.40
C LYS A 55 14.90 -2.96 6.87
N PHE A 56 14.11 -1.93 7.20
CA PHE A 56 14.58 -0.64 7.72
C PHE A 56 15.04 -0.72 9.18
N CYS A 57 14.34 -1.48 10.03
CA CYS A 57 14.78 -1.80 11.40
C CYS A 57 16.07 -2.63 11.41
N ASN A 58 16.31 -3.49 10.41
CA ASN A 58 17.62 -4.13 10.22
C ASN A 58 18.70 -3.17 9.70
N CYS A 59 18.32 -2.03 9.12
CA CYS A 59 19.24 -1.01 8.61
C CYS A 59 19.60 0.06 9.66
N VAL A 60 18.70 0.36 10.61
CA VAL A 60 18.92 1.31 11.73
C VAL A 60 19.56 0.64 12.96
N ARG A 61 19.78 -0.68 12.90
CA ARG A 61 20.54 -1.46 13.90
C ARG A 61 21.80 -2.06 13.27
N ARG A 62 22.54 -1.29 12.48
CA ARG A 62 23.93 -1.55 12.09
C ARG A 62 24.72 -0.26 12.12
#